data_AF-A0A3D3AI27-F1
#
_entry.id   AF-A0A3D3AI27-F1
#
_cell.length_a   1.000
_cell.length_b   1.000
_cell.length_c   1.000
_cell.angle_alpha   90.00
_cell.angle_beta   90.00
_cell.angle_gamma   90.00
#
_symmetry.space_group_name_H-M   'P 1'
#
loop_
_entity.id
_entity.type
_entity.pdbx_description
1 polymer ?
#
loop_
_entity_poly.entity_id
_entity_poly.type
_entity_poly.pdbx_seq_one_letter_code
_entity_poly.pdbx_strand_id
1 'polypeptide(L)'
;MLNDGVVAIFTPLYIMICKSLGANPIGPIVLCFIACTTAFFSPLATPTVPLAMSVGNYDVKDIAKMSWLPAIIITLITVGWVMTIYPIF
;
A
#
# COMPACT_ATOMS: atom_id res chain seq x y z
N MET A 1 8.17 -8.21 1.59
CA MET A 1 9.20 -7.23 1.21
C MET A 1 9.03 -6.02 2.12
N LEU A 2 10.11 -5.36 2.51
CA LEU A 2 10.01 -4.12 3.28
C LEU A 2 9.33 -3.04 2.44
N ASN A 3 8.45 -2.26 3.06
CA ASN A 3 7.64 -1.23 2.38
C ASN A 3 8.53 -0.26 1.58
N ASP A 4 9.62 0.22 2.18
CA ASP A 4 10.57 1.11 1.51
C ASP A 4 11.26 0.47 0.31
N GLY A 5 11.54 -0.84 0.38
CA GLY A 5 12.12 -1.58 -0.74
C GLY A 5 11.17 -1.64 -1.94
N VAL A 6 9.87 -1.80 -1.70
CA VAL A 6 8.85 -1.78 -2.75
C VAL A 6 8.76 -0.37 -3.34
N VAL A 7 8.65 0.67 -2.50
CA VAL A 7 8.60 2.06 -2.98
C VAL A 7 9.83 2.42 -3.81
N ALA A 8 11.03 2.02 -3.40
CA ALA A 8 12.27 2.31 -4.12
C ALA A 8 12.32 1.67 -5.52
N ILE A 9 11.73 0.48 -5.69
CA ILE A 9 11.67 -0.21 -6.99
C ILE A 9 10.60 0.41 -7.89
N PHE A 10 9.41 0.64 -7.34
CA PHE A 10 8.24 1.01 -8.14
C PHE A 10 8.19 2.50 -8.49
N THR A 11 8.70 3.39 -7.63
CA THR A 11 8.75 4.85 -7.89
C THR A 11 9.40 5.21 -9.24
N PRO A 12 10.64 4.78 -9.55
CA PRO A 12 11.25 5.11 -10.84
C PRO A 12 10.50 4.47 -12.01
N LEU A 13 9.90 3.29 -11.80
CA LEU A 13 9.10 2.57 -12.80
C LEU A 13 7.85 3.37 -13.20
N TYR A 14 7.12 3.90 -12.22
CA TYR A 14 5.96 4.77 -12.49
C TYR A 14 6.37 6.07 -13.17
N ILE A 15 7.49 6.69 -12.78
CA ILE A 15 8.00 7.91 -13.43
C ILE A 15 8.29 7.66 -14.91
N MET A 16 8.93 6.53 -15.24
CA MET A 16 9.26 6.19 -16.63
C MET A 16 8.00 5.97 -17.48
N ILE A 17 6.99 5.29 -16.94
CA ILE A 17 5.72 5.03 -17.63
C ILE A 17 4.92 6.33 -17.80
N CYS A 18 4.80 7.15 -16.76
CA CYS A 18 4.10 8.43 -16.85
C CYS A 18 4.79 9.38 -17.82
N LYS A 19 6.14 9.36 -17.89
CA LYS A 19 6.90 10.13 -18.87
C LYS A 19 6.62 9.70 -20.32
N SER A 20 6.47 8.40 -20.60
CA SER A 20 6.14 7.95 -21.97
C SER A 20 4.69 8.26 -22.36
N LEU A 21 3.80 8.41 -21.39
CA LEU A 21 2.39 8.77 -21.59
C LEU A 21 2.11 10.28 -21.55
N GLY A 22 3.10 11.11 -21.20
CA GLY A 22 2.91 12.55 -20.99
C GLY A 22 2.03 12.88 -19.78
N ALA A 23 1.93 11.97 -18.81
CA ALA A 23 1.07 12.07 -17.64
C ALA A 23 1.85 12.47 -16.38
N ASN A 24 1.14 13.00 -15.39
CA ASN A 24 1.70 13.33 -14.09
C ASN A 24 1.97 12.07 -13.24
N PRO A 25 3.21 11.82 -12.79
CA PRO A 25 3.56 10.63 -12.01
C PRO A 25 3.15 10.68 -10.53
N ILE A 26 2.73 11.83 -10.00
CA ILE A 26 2.46 12.03 -8.57
C ILE A 26 1.37 11.08 -8.07
N GLY A 27 0.26 10.95 -8.79
CA GLY A 27 -0.85 10.07 -8.39
C GLY A 27 -0.42 8.60 -8.21
N PRO A 28 0.20 7.97 -9.22
CA PRO A 28 0.72 6.61 -9.11
C PRO A 28 1.76 6.41 -8.00
N ILE A 29 2.65 7.37 -7.79
CA ILE A 29 3.66 7.31 -6.71
C ILE A 29 2.98 7.33 -5.33
N VAL A 30 2.00 8.21 -5.13
CA VAL A 30 1.24 8.30 -3.88
C VAL A 30 0.44 7.02 -3.64
N LEU A 31 -0.21 6.46 -4.67
CA LEU A 31 -0.88 5.16 -4.56
C LEU A 31 0.07 4.04 -4.14
N CYS A 32 1.26 3.99 -4.73
CA CYS A 32 2.28 3.02 -4.37
C CYS A 32 2.68 3.16 -2.90
N PHE A 33 2.95 4.38 -2.45
CA PHE A 33 3.33 4.63 -1.07
C PHE A 33 2.26 4.21 -0.07
N ILE A 34 0.98 4.53 -0.36
CA ILE A 34 -0.12 4.14 0.51
C ILE A 34 -0.31 2.62 0.50
N ALA A 35 -0.27 1.98 -0.68
CA ALA A 35 -0.36 0.52 -0.77
C ALA A 35 0.74 -0.19 0.02
N CYS A 36 1.99 0.31 -0.04
CA CYS A 36 3.11 -0.26 0.70
C CYS A 36 2.93 -0.10 2.22
N THR A 37 2.40 1.02 2.69
CA THR A 37 2.18 1.24 4.13
C THR A 37 1.00 0.43 4.70
N THR A 38 0.11 -0.07 3.84
CA THR A 38 -1.05 -0.92 4.22
C THR A 38 -0.72 -2.42 4.30
N ALA A 39 0.52 -2.78 4.62
CA ALA A 39 0.96 -4.17 4.68
C ALA A 39 0.66 -4.81 6.06
N PHE A 40 -0.57 -5.32 6.24
CA PHE A 40 -1.05 -5.95 7.48
C PHE A 40 -1.55 -7.40 7.31
N PHE A 41 -1.43 -7.98 6.11
CA PHE A 41 -1.93 -9.33 5.81
C PHE A 41 -1.04 -10.46 6.31
N SER A 42 0.27 -10.20 6.44
CA SER A 42 1.24 -11.18 6.92
C SER A 42 1.99 -10.66 8.16
N PRO A 43 2.31 -11.54 9.12
CA PRO A 43 3.05 -11.15 10.31
C PRO A 43 4.41 -10.52 10.00
N LEU A 44 5.07 -10.98 8.94
CA LEU A 44 6.42 -10.52 8.57
C LEU A 44 6.40 -9.27 7.67
N ALA A 45 5.24 -8.65 7.44
CA ALA A 45 5.13 -7.47 6.60
C ALA A 45 5.79 -6.24 7.24
N THR A 46 5.56 -6.01 8.53
CA THR A 46 6.12 -4.90 9.30
C THR A 46 6.40 -5.34 10.74
N PRO A 47 7.39 -4.75 11.44
CA PRO A 47 7.72 -5.13 12.82
C PRO A 47 6.59 -4.89 13.82
N THR A 48 5.63 -4.03 13.47
CA THR A 48 4.46 -3.72 14.30
C THR A 48 3.45 -4.88 14.35
N VAL A 49 3.32 -5.68 13.29
CA VAL A 49 2.32 -6.76 13.23
C VAL A 49 2.63 -7.88 14.24
N PRO A 50 3.86 -8.44 14.34
CA PRO A 50 4.18 -9.45 15.34
C PRO A 50 4.09 -8.92 16.78
N LEU A 51 4.37 -7.63 16.98
CA LEU A 51 4.22 -6.97 18.28
C LEU A 51 2.74 -6.90 18.70
N ALA A 52 1.85 -6.54 17.77
CA ALA A 52 0.41 -6.53 18.03
C ALA A 52 -0.14 -7.95 18.25
N MET A 53 0.37 -8.95 17.52
CA MET A 53 0.03 -10.36 17.72
C MET A 53 0.42 -10.87 19.11
N SER A 54 1.62 -10.52 19.58
CA SER A 54 2.13 -11.02 20.88
C SER A 54 1.35 -10.44 22.06
N VAL A 55 0.91 -9.18 21.97
CA VAL A 55 0.06 -8.55 23.00
C VAL A 55 -1.38 -9.04 22.91
N GLY A 56 -1.91 -9.21 21.69
CA GLY A 56 -3.30 -9.59 21.45
C GLY A 56 -3.60 -11.09 21.55
N ASN A 57 -2.58 -11.94 21.69
CA ASN A 57 -2.69 -13.40 21.60
C ASN A 57 -3.39 -13.88 20.30
N TYR A 58 -3.15 -13.18 19.19
CA TYR A 58 -3.72 -13.51 17.88
C TYR A 58 -2.85 -14.51 17.12
N ASP A 59 -3.49 -15.45 16.43
CA ASP A 59 -2.80 -16.36 15.52
C ASP A 59 -2.75 -15.79 14.09
N VAL A 60 -1.90 -16.35 13.22
CA VAL A 60 -1.74 -15.90 11.83
C VAL A 60 -3.07 -15.96 11.06
N LYS A 61 -3.91 -16.95 11.40
CA LYS A 61 -5.25 -17.11 10.81
C LYS A 61 -6.20 -15.98 11.18
N ASP A 62 -6.08 -15.44 12.39
CA ASP A 62 -6.95 -14.37 12.87
C ASP A 62 -6.63 -13.07 12.15
N ILE A 63 -5.33 -12.77 11.98
CA ILE A 63 -4.90 -11.60 11.20
C ILE A 63 -5.37 -11.71 9.76
N ALA A 64 -5.19 -12.84 9.09
CA ALA A 64 -5.67 -12.99 7.71
C ALA A 64 -7.20 -12.74 7.58
N LYS A 65 -7.99 -13.19 8.56
CA LYS A 65 -9.44 -12.97 8.63
C LYS A 65 -9.85 -11.55 9.03
N MET A 66 -9.02 -10.83 9.77
CA MET A 66 -9.29 -9.44 10.14
C MET A 66 -8.82 -8.46 9.07
N SER A 67 -7.79 -8.84 8.29
CA SER A 67 -7.12 -7.96 7.33
C SER A 67 -7.86 -7.77 6.00
N TRP A 68 -8.68 -8.71 5.55
CA TRP A 68 -9.33 -8.60 4.23
C TRP A 68 -10.32 -7.42 4.12
N LEU A 69 -11.12 -7.16 5.17
CA LEU A 69 -12.11 -6.08 5.14
C LEU A 69 -11.45 -4.69 5.12
N PRO A 70 -10.48 -4.36 6.00
CA PRO A 70 -9.70 -3.14 5.90
C PRO A 70 -8.98 -3.00 4.55
N ALA A 71 -8.42 -4.07 4.00
CA ALA A 71 -7.74 -4.03 2.71
C ALA A 71 -8.65 -3.52 1.58
N ILE A 72 -9.89 -4.02 1.51
CA ILE A 72 -10.85 -3.61 0.49
C ILE A 72 -11.24 -2.13 0.70
N ILE A 73 -11.58 -1.76 1.93
CA ILE A 73 -12.02 -0.39 2.26
C ILE A 73 -10.92 0.62 1.92
N ILE A 74 -9.68 0.35 2.35
CA ILE A 74 -8.56 1.25 2.10
C ILE A 74 -8.28 1.35 0.60
N THR A 75 -8.33 0.24 -0.14
CA THR A 75 -8.15 0.23 -1.60
C THR A 75 -9.16 1.12 -2.30
N LEU A 76 -10.46 0.98 -1.99
CA LEU A 76 -11.51 1.77 -2.62
C LEU A 76 -11.39 3.27 -2.30
N ILE A 77 -11.12 3.60 -1.04
CA ILE A 77 -10.97 4.99 -0.60
C ILE A 77 -9.74 5.63 -1.24
N THR A 78 -8.61 4.94 -1.26
CA THR A 78 -7.36 5.49 -1.81
C THR A 78 -7.42 5.67 -3.32
N VAL A 79 -7.98 4.72 -4.06
CA VAL A 79 -8.22 4.88 -5.50
C VAL A 79 -9.16 6.05 -5.75
N GLY A 80 -10.27 6.14 -5.02
CA GLY A 80 -11.23 7.24 -5.14
C GLY A 80 -10.65 8.61 -4.79
N TRP A 81 -9.76 8.66 -3.81
CA TRP A 81 -9.08 9.89 -3.41
C TRP A 81 -8.03 10.33 -4.44
N VAL A 82 -7.21 9.39 -4.92
CA VAL A 82 -6.14 9.74 -5.86
C VAL A 82 -6.69 10.17 -7.21
N MET A 83 -7.75 9.51 -7.71
CA MET A 83 -8.39 9.91 -8.96
C MET A 83 -9.04 11.31 -8.89
N THR A 84 -9.42 11.79 -7.70
CA THR A 84 -10.10 13.09 -7.53
C THR A 84 -9.13 14.24 -7.29
N ILE A 85 -8.03 13.99 -6.56
CA ILE A 85 -7.07 15.05 -6.18
C ILE A 85 -5.91 15.19 -7.17
N TYR A 86 -5.47 14.10 -7.80
CA TYR A 86 -4.30 14.12 -8.68
C TYR A 86 -4.73 13.94 -10.14
N PRO A 87 -4.96 15.05 -10.86
CA PRO A 87 -5.27 14.98 -12.29
C PRO A 87 -4.10 14.39 -13.07
N ILE A 88 -4.44 13.63 -14.12
CA ILE A 88 -3.47 12.94 -14.98
C ILE A 88 -2.68 13.93 -15.85
N PHE A 89 -3.29 15.08 -16.18
CA PHE A 89 -2.75 16.16 -17.01
C PHE A 89 -2.83 17.49 -16.27
#